data_AF-A0AAE3MII4-F1
#
_entry.id   AF-A0AAE3MII4-F1
#
_cell.length_a   1.000
_cell.length_b   1.000
_cell.length_c   1.000
_cell.angle_alpha   90.00
_cell.angle_beta   90.00
_cell.angle_gamma   90.00
#
_symmetry.space_group_name_H-M   'P 1'
#
loop_
_entity.id
_entity.type
_entity.pdbx_description
1 polymer ?
#
loop_
_entity_poly.entity_id
_entity_poly.type
_entity_poly.pdbx_seq_one_letter_code
_entity_poly.pdbx_strand_id
1 'polypeptide(L)'
;MRLKIKILDYVMIIISVITIIGLLIYFIAALTPNGEYGTKNYDPFHDYYTNIGIVCLMVLRLILFLSIFIIGIIWVRKKEISIRVINIILVAVISLAIMDWFELWYGSTFYYGEVRDKQGLGFPIFSLLLMLYGLNKIRLPKNMYRTGLMIGMILIYFWFYNLVKEPWILDGFYIPGTTIKIF
;
A
#
# COMPACT_ATOMS: atom_id res chain seq x y z
N MET A 1 14.87 -27.46 2.11
CA MET A 1 15.50 -26.35 2.88
C MET A 1 14.48 -25.71 3.81
N ARG A 2 14.83 -25.58 5.09
CA ARG A 2 14.04 -24.90 6.12
C ARG A 2 14.73 -23.60 6.54
N LEU A 3 13.94 -22.57 6.84
CA LEU A 3 14.43 -21.25 7.21
C LEU A 3 13.89 -20.87 8.59
N LYS A 4 14.81 -20.46 9.46
CA LYS A 4 14.51 -19.95 10.80
C LYS A 4 13.92 -18.55 10.72
N ILE A 5 13.04 -18.23 11.66
CA ILE A 5 12.45 -16.90 11.81
C ILE A 5 13.52 -15.87 12.19
N LYS A 6 13.37 -14.63 11.69
CA LYS A 6 14.25 -13.49 11.99
C LYS A 6 13.42 -12.30 12.48
N ILE A 7 14.07 -11.30 13.07
CA ILE A 7 13.44 -10.06 13.57
C ILE A 7 12.55 -9.41 12.49
N LEU A 8 13.04 -9.34 11.25
CA LEU A 8 12.30 -8.76 10.12
C LEU A 8 10.96 -9.47 9.85
N ASP A 9 10.85 -10.77 10.15
CA ASP A 9 9.59 -11.52 10.00
C ASP A 9 8.56 -11.10 11.04
N TYR A 10 8.98 -10.82 12.27
CA TYR A 10 8.10 -10.25 13.30
C TYR A 10 7.60 -8.86 12.92
N VAL A 11 8.49 -8.01 12.37
CA VAL A 11 8.11 -6.69 11.86
C VAL A 11 7.02 -6.81 10.78
N MET A 12 7.18 -7.75 9.84
CA MET A 12 6.17 -8.01 8.82
C MET A 12 4.82 -8.47 9.38
N ILE A 13 4.84 -9.31 10.42
CA ILE A 13 3.62 -9.75 11.10
C ILE A 13 2.91 -8.55 11.75
N ILE A 14 3.66 -7.69 12.45
CA ILE A 14 3.12 -6.48 13.09
C ILE A 14 2.52 -5.53 12.06
N ILE A 15 3.25 -5.25 10.97
CA ILE A 15 2.74 -4.43 9.86
C ILE A 15 1.44 -5.02 9.32
N SER A 16 1.39 -6.35 9.11
CA SER A 16 0.18 -7.01 8.61
C SER A 16 -1.02 -6.80 9.54
N VAL A 17 -0.84 -6.87 10.87
CA VAL A 17 -1.91 -6.61 11.83
C VAL A 17 -2.40 -5.17 11.75
N ILE A 18 -1.49 -4.20 11.73
CA ILE A 18 -1.83 -2.77 11.63
C ILE A 18 -2.61 -2.51 10.34
N THR A 19 -2.17 -3.07 9.22
CA THR A 19 -2.84 -2.89 7.93
C THR A 19 -4.20 -3.59 7.89
N ILE A 20 -4.35 -4.78 8.48
CA ILE A 20 -5.66 -5.44 8.61
C ILE A 20 -6.64 -4.54 9.38
N ILE A 21 -6.21 -3.97 10.51
CA ILE A 21 -7.05 -3.05 11.29
C ILE A 21 -7.45 -1.84 10.44
N GLY A 22 -6.49 -1.22 9.72
CA GLY A 22 -6.77 -0.11 8.82
C GLY A 22 -7.77 -0.46 7.72
N LEU A 23 -7.65 -1.65 7.12
CA LEU A 23 -8.58 -2.15 6.10
C LEU A 23 -9.97 -2.43 6.68
N LEU A 24 -10.08 -2.93 7.91
CA LEU A 24 -11.37 -3.10 8.57
C LEU A 24 -12.06 -1.75 8.83
N ILE A 25 -11.29 -0.74 9.27
CA ILE A 25 -11.81 0.64 9.43
C ILE A 25 -12.28 1.19 8.08
N TYR A 26 -11.50 0.98 7.01
CA TYR A 26 -11.89 1.33 5.64
C TYR A 26 -13.25 0.71 5.28
N PHE A 27 -13.45 -0.59 5.50
CA PHE A 27 -14.71 -1.25 5.15
C PHE A 27 -15.89 -0.74 5.98
N ILE A 28 -15.68 -0.41 7.26
CA ILE A 28 -16.71 0.22 8.09
C ILE A 28 -17.10 1.57 7.50
N ALA A 29 -16.13 2.41 7.11
CA ALA A 29 -16.39 3.70 6.49
C ALA A 29 -17.13 3.57 5.15
N ALA A 30 -16.68 2.66 4.28
CA ALA A 30 -17.31 2.42 2.98
C ALA A 30 -18.75 1.89 3.07
N LEU A 31 -19.08 1.14 4.11
CA LEU A 31 -20.43 0.60 4.36
C LEU A 31 -21.34 1.59 5.11
N THR A 32 -20.79 2.67 5.66
CA THR A 32 -21.58 3.68 6.37
C THR A 32 -22.26 4.58 5.35
N PRO A 33 -23.59 4.79 5.41
CA PRO A 33 -24.29 5.67 4.47
C PRO A 33 -23.70 7.07 4.48
N ASN A 34 -23.47 7.65 3.30
CA ASN A 34 -23.02 9.03 3.20
C ASN A 34 -24.13 9.99 3.64
N GLY A 35 -23.77 11.01 4.42
CA GLY A 35 -24.66 12.12 4.71
C GLY A 35 -24.87 13.03 3.49
N GLU A 36 -25.88 13.88 3.54
CA GLU A 36 -26.07 14.92 2.54
C GLU A 36 -24.94 15.97 2.61
N TYR A 37 -24.62 16.61 1.47
CA TYR A 37 -23.59 17.65 1.39
C TYR A 37 -23.81 18.74 2.46
N GLY A 38 -22.76 19.04 3.22
CA GLY A 38 -22.80 20.03 4.31
C GLY A 38 -23.27 19.51 5.67
N THR A 39 -23.59 18.21 5.78
CA THR A 39 -23.86 17.56 7.06
C THR A 39 -22.57 17.03 7.71
N LYS A 40 -22.61 16.78 9.03
CA LYS A 40 -21.48 16.22 9.79
C LYS A 40 -21.03 14.84 9.29
N ASN A 41 -21.92 14.12 8.60
CA ASN A 41 -21.68 12.76 8.11
C ASN A 41 -21.37 12.74 6.60
N TYR A 42 -21.20 13.90 5.97
CA TYR A 42 -20.79 13.98 4.57
C TYR A 42 -19.31 13.64 4.44
N ASP A 43 -19.01 12.57 3.70
CA ASP A 43 -17.68 12.19 3.28
C ASP A 43 -17.52 12.49 1.78
N PRO A 44 -16.67 13.47 1.40
CA PRO A 44 -16.43 13.82 0.00
C PRO A 44 -15.74 12.68 -0.79
N PHE A 45 -15.19 11.67 -0.09
CA PHE A 45 -14.50 10.54 -0.70
C PHE A 45 -15.36 9.26 -0.72
N HIS A 46 -16.63 9.34 -0.29
CA HIS A 46 -17.49 8.16 -0.22
C HIS A 46 -17.64 7.44 -1.56
N ASP A 47 -17.75 8.20 -2.65
CA ASP A 47 -17.85 7.62 -3.99
C ASP A 47 -16.58 6.83 -4.33
N TYR A 48 -15.39 7.29 -3.91
CA TYR A 48 -14.12 6.57 -4.12
C TYR A 48 -14.11 5.26 -3.33
N TYR A 49 -14.49 5.30 -2.06
CA TYR A 49 -14.47 4.13 -1.18
C TYR A 49 -15.48 3.04 -1.57
N THR A 50 -16.57 3.44 -2.22
CA THR A 50 -17.64 2.54 -2.69
C THR A 50 -17.45 2.08 -4.13
N ASN A 51 -16.45 2.60 -4.85
CA ASN A 51 -16.16 2.17 -6.22
C ASN A 51 -15.83 0.68 -6.26
N ILE A 52 -16.48 -0.07 -7.16
CA ILE A 52 -16.30 -1.53 -7.29
C ILE A 52 -14.84 -1.91 -7.51
N GLY A 53 -14.09 -1.13 -8.31
CA GLY A 53 -12.66 -1.37 -8.55
C GLY A 53 -11.82 -1.20 -7.29
N ILE A 54 -12.03 -0.10 -6.55
CA ILE A 54 -11.33 0.16 -5.28
C ILE A 54 -11.70 -0.88 -4.22
N VAL A 55 -12.99 -1.19 -4.07
CA VAL A 55 -13.46 -2.23 -3.12
C VAL A 55 -12.81 -3.57 -3.45
N CYS A 56 -12.76 -3.97 -4.72
CA CYS A 56 -12.10 -5.21 -5.13
C CYS A 56 -10.60 -5.22 -4.76
N LEU A 57 -9.88 -4.12 -4.99
CA LEU A 57 -8.49 -3.97 -4.58
C LEU A 57 -8.33 -4.10 -3.06
N MET A 58 -9.18 -3.44 -2.28
CA MET A 58 -9.12 -3.49 -0.81
C MET A 58 -9.42 -4.87 -0.25
N VAL A 59 -10.37 -5.61 -0.86
CA VAL A 59 -10.68 -7.00 -0.47
C VAL A 59 -9.48 -7.90 -0.77
N LEU A 60 -8.88 -7.78 -1.96
CA LEU A 60 -7.71 -8.58 -2.31
C LEU A 60 -6.52 -8.26 -1.40
N ARG A 61 -6.29 -6.98 -1.03
CA ARG A 61 -5.29 -6.60 -0.03
C ARG A 61 -5.53 -7.26 1.31
N LEU A 62 -6.78 -7.24 1.80
CA LEU A 62 -7.15 -7.86 3.07
C LEU A 62 -6.82 -9.35 3.06
N ILE A 63 -7.17 -10.07 1.99
CA ILE A 63 -6.87 -11.51 1.85
C ILE A 63 -5.35 -11.76 1.89
N LEU A 64 -4.56 -10.96 1.18
CA LEU A 64 -3.11 -11.12 1.13
C LEU A 64 -2.46 -10.82 2.50
N PHE A 65 -2.87 -9.75 3.19
CA PHE A 65 -2.36 -9.45 4.53
C PHE A 65 -2.79 -10.49 5.57
N LEU A 66 -4.03 -11.00 5.51
CA LEU A 66 -4.47 -12.11 6.35
C LEU A 66 -3.63 -13.37 6.10
N SER A 67 -3.32 -13.67 4.83
CA SER A 67 -2.47 -14.80 4.48
C SER A 67 -1.06 -14.65 5.05
N ILE A 68 -0.44 -13.48 4.91
CA ILE A 68 0.88 -13.18 5.48
C ILE A 68 0.83 -13.30 7.01
N PHE A 69 -0.19 -12.76 7.66
CA PHE A 69 -0.37 -12.85 9.10
C PHE A 69 -0.49 -14.31 9.58
N ILE A 70 -1.40 -15.09 9.00
CA ILE A 70 -1.63 -16.51 9.37
C ILE A 70 -0.34 -17.32 9.17
N ILE A 71 0.31 -17.19 8.02
CA ILE A 71 1.56 -17.88 7.74
C ILE A 71 2.67 -17.43 8.71
N GLY A 72 2.73 -16.14 9.04
CA GLY A 72 3.65 -15.59 10.02
C GLY A 72 3.46 -16.19 11.41
N ILE A 73 2.23 -16.31 11.90
CA ILE A 73 1.91 -16.98 13.17
C ILE A 73 2.34 -18.45 13.14
N ILE A 74 2.07 -19.16 12.04
CA ILE A 74 2.52 -20.56 11.86
C ILE A 74 4.05 -20.64 11.94
N TRP A 75 4.76 -19.69 11.31
CA TRP A 75 6.22 -19.63 11.34
C TRP A 75 6.75 -19.37 12.75
N VAL A 76 6.15 -18.44 13.51
CA VAL A 76 6.51 -18.18 14.91
C VAL A 76 6.35 -19.46 15.74
N ARG A 77 5.22 -20.17 15.60
CA ARG A 77 4.95 -21.40 16.37
C ARG A 77 5.90 -22.54 16.00
N LYS A 78 6.15 -22.74 14.71
CA LYS A 78 7.01 -23.84 14.23
C LYS A 78 8.50 -23.50 14.30
N LYS A 79 8.86 -22.23 14.50
CA LYS A 79 10.22 -21.65 14.45
C LYS A 79 10.95 -21.81 13.11
N GLU A 80 10.44 -22.66 12.22
CA GLU A 80 10.98 -22.96 10.90
C GLU A 80 9.84 -23.18 9.89
N ILE A 81 10.06 -22.75 8.65
CA ILE A 81 9.15 -23.04 7.52
C ILE A 81 9.91 -23.51 6.28
N SER A 82 9.19 -24.15 5.37
CA SER A 82 9.73 -24.60 4.10
C SER A 82 9.92 -23.44 3.11
N ILE A 83 10.83 -23.62 2.17
CA ILE A 83 11.05 -22.63 1.09
C ILE A 83 9.81 -22.38 0.23
N ARG A 84 8.94 -23.39 0.07
CA ARG A 84 7.68 -23.24 -0.69
C ARG A 84 6.75 -22.22 -0.02
N VAL A 85 6.63 -22.27 1.31
CA VAL A 85 5.82 -21.32 2.08
C VAL A 85 6.40 -19.91 1.96
N ILE A 86 7.73 -19.78 1.95
CA ILE A 86 8.39 -18.48 1.75
C ILE A 86 8.10 -17.92 0.35
N ASN A 87 8.12 -18.76 -0.69
CA ASN A 87 7.77 -18.31 -2.03
C ASN A 87 6.32 -17.79 -2.09
N ILE A 88 5.38 -18.41 -1.35
CA ILE A 88 3.99 -17.93 -1.25
C ILE A 88 3.95 -16.54 -0.60
N ILE A 89 4.68 -16.34 0.51
CA ILE A 89 4.78 -15.03 1.17
C ILE A 89 5.36 -14.01 0.19
N LEU A 90 6.42 -14.37 -0.54
CA LEU A 90 7.07 -13.47 -1.50
C LEU A 90 6.13 -13.05 -2.62
N VAL A 91 5.37 -13.98 -3.18
CA VAL A 91 4.36 -13.66 -4.20
C VAL A 91 3.31 -12.71 -3.63
N ALA A 92 2.79 -12.98 -2.41
CA ALA A 92 1.83 -12.09 -1.77
C ALA A 92 2.37 -10.67 -1.56
N VAL A 93 3.62 -10.56 -1.08
CA VAL A 93 4.32 -9.31 -0.84
C VAL A 93 4.52 -8.51 -2.14
N ILE A 94 4.91 -9.17 -3.23
CA ILE A 94 5.08 -8.53 -4.54
C ILE A 94 3.73 -8.08 -5.09
N SER A 95 2.69 -8.92 -5.00
CA SER A 95 1.34 -8.56 -5.43
C SER A 95 0.82 -7.34 -4.68
N LEU A 96 0.99 -7.28 -3.35
CA LEU A 96 0.62 -6.11 -2.55
C LEU A 96 1.36 -4.86 -3.02
N ALA A 97 2.67 -4.96 -3.27
CA ALA A 97 3.44 -3.82 -3.72
C ALA A 97 2.96 -3.27 -5.08
N ILE A 98 2.65 -4.17 -6.03
CA ILE A 98 2.08 -3.80 -7.33
C ILE A 98 0.69 -3.19 -7.17
N MET A 99 -0.15 -3.72 -6.27
CA MET A 99 -1.48 -3.19 -6.00
C MET A 99 -1.45 -1.77 -5.45
N ASP A 100 -0.46 -1.41 -4.62
CA ASP A 100 -0.24 -0.02 -4.16
C ASP A 100 0.01 0.94 -5.32
N TRP A 101 0.81 0.55 -6.31
CA TRP A 101 1.00 1.35 -7.51
C TRP A 101 -0.23 1.37 -8.41
N PHE A 102 -0.93 0.24 -8.52
CA PHE A 102 -2.14 0.17 -9.33
C PHE A 102 -3.25 1.05 -8.75
N GLU A 103 -3.47 1.05 -7.44
CA GLU A 103 -4.40 1.98 -6.79
C GLU A 103 -3.98 3.42 -7.03
N LEU A 104 -2.69 3.73 -6.87
CA LEU A 104 -2.17 5.07 -7.07
C LEU A 104 -2.40 5.54 -8.52
N TRP A 105 -2.16 4.68 -9.51
CA TRP A 105 -2.46 4.97 -10.92
C TRP A 105 -3.97 5.05 -11.21
N TYR A 106 -4.76 4.08 -10.74
CA TYR A 106 -6.19 3.97 -11.01
C TYR A 106 -6.98 5.12 -10.35
N GLY A 107 -6.74 5.38 -9.07
CA GLY A 107 -7.30 6.54 -8.37
C GLY A 107 -6.93 7.83 -9.10
N SER A 108 -5.67 7.93 -9.56
CA SER A 108 -5.20 9.12 -10.29
C SER A 108 -5.83 9.34 -11.67
N THR A 109 -6.37 8.29 -12.30
CA THR A 109 -6.87 8.35 -13.69
C THR A 109 -8.40 8.42 -13.75
N PHE A 110 -9.11 7.75 -12.84
CA PHE A 110 -10.55 7.53 -12.97
C PHE A 110 -11.41 8.21 -11.91
N TYR A 111 -10.87 8.50 -10.72
CA TYR A 111 -11.63 9.15 -9.64
C TYR A 111 -11.28 10.62 -9.46
N TYR A 112 -10.01 10.94 -9.60
CA TYR A 112 -9.52 12.31 -9.54
C TYR A 112 -9.52 12.97 -10.93
N GLY A 113 -10.62 12.82 -11.68
CA GLY A 113 -10.85 13.48 -12.96
C GLY A 113 -10.74 15.01 -12.88
N GLU A 114 -10.71 15.56 -11.66
CA GLU A 114 -10.21 16.89 -11.35
C GLU A 114 -9.00 16.77 -10.43
N VAL A 115 -8.02 17.62 -10.70
CA VAL A 115 -6.62 17.63 -10.28
C VAL A 115 -6.41 17.79 -8.74
N ARG A 116 -7.42 17.53 -7.91
CA ARG A 116 -7.55 18.11 -6.57
C ARG A 116 -7.03 17.27 -5.39
N ASP A 117 -6.91 15.95 -5.50
CA ASP A 117 -6.68 15.10 -4.30
C ASP A 117 -5.45 14.18 -4.35
N LYS A 118 -4.60 14.29 -5.38
CA LYS A 118 -3.33 13.53 -5.41
C LYS A 118 -2.28 14.07 -4.42
N GLN A 119 -2.53 15.20 -3.77
CA GLN A 119 -1.66 15.80 -2.75
C GLN A 119 -1.72 15.06 -1.40
N GLY A 120 -2.72 14.19 -1.19
CA GLY A 120 -2.80 13.31 -0.01
C GLY A 120 -2.13 11.95 -0.18
N LEU A 121 -1.76 11.57 -1.40
CA LEU A 121 -1.08 10.29 -1.68
C LEU A 121 0.40 10.41 -1.29
N GLY A 122 0.67 10.11 -0.03
CA GLY A 122 2.03 9.98 0.50
C GLY A 122 2.85 8.95 -0.29
N PHE A 123 4.18 9.06 -0.20
CA PHE A 123 5.06 8.07 -0.80
C PHE A 123 4.64 6.66 -0.36
N PRO A 124 4.57 5.65 -1.26
CA PRO A 124 4.11 4.30 -0.94
C PRO A 124 5.17 3.53 -0.12
N ILE A 125 5.44 4.01 1.11
CA ILE A 125 6.46 3.50 2.03
C ILE A 125 6.21 2.01 2.30
N PHE A 126 4.96 1.60 2.51
CA PHE A 126 4.60 0.20 2.76
C PHE A 126 4.97 -0.71 1.60
N SER A 127 4.64 -0.30 0.39
CA SER A 127 5.02 -0.98 -0.85
C SER A 127 6.54 -1.14 -0.98
N LEU A 128 7.30 -0.09 -0.66
CA LEU A 128 8.77 -0.15 -0.64
C LEU A 128 9.29 -1.13 0.42
N LEU A 129 8.79 -1.05 1.65
CA LEU A 129 9.18 -1.94 2.75
C LEU A 129 8.89 -3.41 2.42
N LEU A 130 7.74 -3.68 1.81
CA LEU A 130 7.33 -4.99 1.31
C LEU A 130 8.35 -5.54 0.31
N MET A 131 8.72 -4.76 -0.70
CA MET A 131 9.70 -5.25 -1.67
C MET A 131 11.11 -5.38 -1.09
N LEU A 132 11.53 -4.50 -0.19
CA LEU A 132 12.81 -4.65 0.52
C LEU A 132 12.83 -5.92 1.39
N TYR A 133 11.70 -6.25 2.04
CA TYR A 133 11.53 -7.53 2.73
C TYR A 133 11.72 -8.70 1.75
N GLY A 134 11.07 -8.63 0.58
CA GLY A 134 11.18 -9.65 -0.46
C GLY A 134 12.61 -9.89 -0.93
N LEU A 135 13.32 -8.82 -1.29
CA LEU A 135 14.73 -8.86 -1.71
C LEU A 135 15.64 -9.48 -0.65
N ASN A 136 15.38 -9.21 0.64
CA ASN A 136 16.20 -9.76 1.72
C ASN A 136 16.04 -11.27 1.92
N LYS A 137 14.96 -11.88 1.40
CA LYS A 137 14.75 -13.34 1.43
C LYS A 137 15.35 -14.06 0.23
N ILE A 138 15.66 -13.35 -0.85
CA ILE A 138 16.30 -13.92 -2.04
C ILE A 138 17.76 -14.24 -1.73
N ARG A 139 18.20 -15.45 -2.09
CA ARG A 139 19.59 -15.87 -1.95
C ARG A 139 20.41 -15.37 -3.13
N LEU A 140 21.21 -14.35 -2.88
CA LEU A 140 22.17 -13.82 -3.85
C LEU A 140 23.59 -14.24 -3.49
N PRO A 141 24.45 -14.51 -4.50
CA PRO A 141 25.78 -15.08 -4.29
C PRO A 141 26.75 -14.14 -3.55
N LYS A 142 26.54 -12.81 -3.64
CA LYS A 142 27.32 -11.81 -2.90
C LYS A 142 26.40 -10.79 -2.25
N ASN A 143 26.74 -10.38 -1.02
CA ASN A 143 25.99 -9.36 -0.30
C ASN A 143 25.96 -8.02 -1.05
N MET A 144 27.04 -7.66 -1.75
CA MET A 144 27.12 -6.46 -2.58
C MET A 144 26.01 -6.38 -3.64
N TYR A 145 25.67 -7.50 -4.30
CA TYR A 145 24.58 -7.51 -5.28
C TYR A 145 23.21 -7.25 -4.65
N ARG A 146 23.00 -7.76 -3.44
CA ARG A 146 21.77 -7.51 -2.69
C ARG A 146 21.63 -6.05 -2.30
N THR A 147 22.70 -5.46 -1.75
CA THR A 147 22.74 -4.04 -1.39
C THR A 147 22.53 -3.17 -2.63
N GLY A 148 23.19 -3.49 -3.74
CA GLY A 148 23.00 -2.79 -5.02
C GLY A 148 21.57 -2.85 -5.53
N LEU A 149 20.93 -4.03 -5.48
CA LEU A 149 19.51 -4.18 -5.87
C LEU A 149 18.56 -3.40 -4.95
N MET A 150 18.79 -3.41 -3.63
CA MET A 150 17.98 -2.63 -2.69
C MET A 150 18.09 -1.13 -2.97
N ILE A 151 19.32 -0.62 -3.18
CA ILE A 151 19.55 0.79 -3.53
C ILE A 151 18.89 1.12 -4.87
N GLY A 152 19.12 0.31 -5.91
CA GLY A 152 18.52 0.51 -7.23
C GLY A 152 16.99 0.53 -7.18
N MET A 153 16.38 -0.35 -6.39
CA MET A 153 14.94 -0.39 -6.22
C MET A 153 14.40 0.85 -5.50
N ILE A 154 15.09 1.34 -4.46
CA ILE A 154 14.74 2.60 -3.79
C ILE A 154 14.80 3.77 -4.78
N LEU A 155 15.86 3.84 -5.60
CA LEU A 155 16.01 4.88 -6.62
C LEU A 155 14.91 4.82 -7.68
N ILE A 156 14.59 3.62 -8.19
CA ILE A 156 13.49 3.42 -9.13
C ILE A 156 12.16 3.84 -8.50
N TYR A 157 11.92 3.48 -7.24
CA TYR A 157 10.72 3.89 -6.51
C TYR A 157 10.58 5.41 -6.42
N PHE A 158 11.67 6.07 -6.06
CA PHE A 158 11.69 7.51 -5.93
C PHE A 158 11.51 8.20 -7.28
N TRP A 159 12.13 7.67 -8.34
CA TRP A 159 11.95 8.14 -9.70
C TRP A 159 10.51 7.98 -10.18
N PHE A 160 9.90 6.80 -10.04
CA PHE A 160 8.49 6.57 -10.39
C PHE A 160 7.55 7.46 -9.59
N TYR A 161 7.80 7.63 -8.29
CA TYR A 161 6.99 8.53 -7.47
C TYR A 161 7.05 9.97 -7.98
N ASN A 162 8.24 10.45 -8.35
CA ASN A 162 8.40 11.79 -8.92
C ASN A 162 7.73 11.94 -10.29
N LEU A 163 7.74 10.89 -11.14
CA LEU A 163 7.00 10.91 -12.41
C LEU A 163 5.49 11.02 -12.19
N VAL A 164 4.96 10.41 -11.14
CA VAL A 164 3.53 10.56 -10.81
C VAL A 164 3.25 11.90 -10.11
N LYS A 165 4.26 12.49 -9.46
CA LYS A 165 4.18 13.78 -8.77
C LYS A 165 4.18 14.99 -9.73
N GLU A 166 4.98 14.96 -10.80
CA GLU A 166 5.09 16.07 -11.77
C GLU A 166 4.30 15.75 -13.06
N PRO A 167 3.05 16.24 -13.19
CA PRO A 167 2.80 17.52 -13.87
C PRO A 167 1.55 18.31 -13.38
N TRP A 168 1.34 18.51 -12.06
CA TRP A 168 0.11 19.16 -11.57
C TRP A 168 0.34 20.28 -10.54
N ILE A 169 1.22 21.24 -10.86
CA ILE A 169 1.19 22.55 -10.21
C ILE A 169 -0.05 23.28 -10.73
N LEU A 170 -1.20 23.06 -10.10
CA LEU A 170 -2.31 24.02 -10.21
C LEU A 170 -1.85 25.33 -9.57
N ASP A 171 -2.20 26.46 -10.17
CA ASP A 171 -1.97 27.83 -9.71
C ASP A 171 -2.72 28.13 -8.38
N GLY A 172 -2.39 27.37 -7.35
CA GLY A 172 -2.91 27.37 -5.99
C GLY A 172 -4.42 27.27 -5.82
N PHE A 173 -4.78 26.93 -4.60
CA PHE A 173 -6.14 26.53 -4.24
C PHE A 173 -6.93 27.74 -3.81
N TYR A 174 -8.15 27.91 -4.31
CA TYR A 174 -9.07 28.94 -3.84
C TYR A 174 -10.19 28.30 -3.00
N ILE A 175 -10.65 28.98 -1.94
CA ILE A 175 -11.85 28.54 -1.19
C ILE A 175 -13.04 28.60 -2.17
N PRO A 176 -13.86 27.53 -2.29
CA PRO A 176 -15.00 27.50 -3.21
C PRO A 176 -15.91 28.73 -3.06
N GLY A 177 -16.18 29.42 -4.17
CA GLY A 177 -16.98 30.66 -4.17
C GLY A 177 -16.22 31.93 -3.76
N THR A 178 -14.89 31.88 -3.64
CA THR A 178 -14.06 33.03 -3.26
C THR A 178 -12.83 33.16 -4.15
N THR A 179 -12.16 34.30 -4.07
CA THR A 179 -10.82 34.55 -4.63
C THR A 179 -9.70 34.40 -3.59
N ILE A 180 -9.98 33.77 -2.44
CA ILE A 180 -9.01 33.62 -1.35
C ILE A 180 -8.20 32.35 -1.56
N LYS A 181 -6.87 32.51 -1.64
CA LYS A 181 -5.92 31.43 -1.87
C LYS A 181 -5.56 30.73 -0.56
N ILE A 182 -5.64 29.41 -0.53
CA ILE A 182 -5.37 28.54 0.63
C ILE A 182 -3.89 28.09 0.64
N PHE A 183 -3.25 28.07 -0.52
CA PHE A 183 -1.81 27.82 -0.72
C PHE A 183 -1.29 28.61 -1.93
#